data_AF-A0A383A3X3-F1
#
_entry.id   AF-A0A383A3X3-F1
#
_cell.length_a   1.000
_cell.length_b   1.000
_cell.length_c   1.000
_cell.angle_alpha   90.00
_cell.angle_beta   90.00
_cell.angle_gamma   90.00
#
_symmetry.space_group_name_H-M   'P 1'
#
loop_
_entity.id
_entity.type
_entity.pdbx_description
1 polymer ?
#
loop_
_entity_poly.entity_id
_entity_poly.type
_entity_poly.pdbx_seq_one_letter_code
_entity_poly.pdbx_strand_id
1 'polypeptide(L)' 'VSDNGTDEETRTQVFDPFFVSKDMDIGTGLGLSTVYGIAQQRGGWVECRESAGR' A
#
# COMPACT_ATOMS: atom_id res chain seq x y z
N VAL A 1 3.49 10.64 -0.08
CA VAL A 1 2.59 10.45 -1.24
C VAL A 1 1.17 10.50 -0.70
N SER A 2 0.26 11.21 -1.36
CA SER A 2 -1.13 11.37 -0.92
C SER A 2 -2.05 11.20 -2.12
N ASP A 3 -3.22 10.60 -1.92
CA ASP A 3 -4.28 10.41 -2.92
C ASP A 3 -5.65 10.78 -2.33
N ASN A 4 -6.73 10.64 -3.11
CA ASN A 4 -8.08 11.10 -2.76
C ASN A 4 -8.96 10.04 -2.05
N GLY A 5 -8.37 8.93 -1.61
CA GLY A 5 -9.02 8.00 -0.70
C GLY A 5 -8.73 6.54 -1.02
N THR A 6 -8.52 5.77 0.04
CA THR A 6 -8.39 4.31 0.05
C THR A 6 -9.39 3.71 1.07
N ASP A 7 -10.07 2.64 0.70
CA ASP A 7 -10.97 1.92 1.62
C ASP A 7 -10.19 1.24 2.76
N GLU A 8 -10.89 0.98 3.88
CA GLU A 8 -10.26 0.43 5.09
C GLU A 8 -9.72 -0.99 4.90
N GLU A 9 -10.39 -1.80 4.07
CA GLU A 9 -9.95 -3.15 3.72
C GLU A 9 -8.62 -3.11 2.96
N THR A 10 -8.55 -2.28 1.93
CA THR A 10 -7.34 -2.05 1.13
C THR A 10 -6.17 -1.59 2.00
N ARG A 11 -6.37 -0.65 2.93
CA ARG A 11 -5.29 -0.19 3.85
C ARG A 11 -4.65 -1.33 4.63
N THR A 12 -5.45 -2.29 5.08
CA THR A 12 -4.99 -3.37 5.95
C THR A 12 -4.11 -4.36 5.18
N GLN A 13 -4.35 -4.50 3.88
CA GLN A 13 -3.67 -5.46 3.00
C GLN A 13 -2.72 -4.80 2.00
N VAL A 14 -2.59 -3.46 2.01
CA VAL A 14 -1.90 -2.70 0.95
C VAL A 14 -0.42 -3.05 0.79
N PHE A 15 0.19 -3.64 1.83
CA PHE A 15 1.59 -4.07 1.83
C PHE A 15 1.76 -5.57 1.56
N ASP A 16 0.66 -6.33 1.39
CA ASP A 16 0.72 -7.74 1.08
C ASP A 16 1.25 -7.95 -0.35
N PRO A 17 2.18 -8.90 -0.55
CA PRO A 17 2.64 -9.24 -1.89
C PRO A 17 1.47 -9.71 -2.76
N PHE A 18 1.38 -9.20 -3.98
CA PHE A 18 0.34 -9.53 -4.96
C PHE A 18 -1.06 -9.01 -4.63
N PHE A 19 -1.24 -8.23 -3.56
CA PHE A 19 -2.51 -7.58 -3.30
C PHE A 19 -2.81 -6.52 -4.36
N VAL A 20 -3.98 -6.61 -4.98
CA VAL A 20 -4.51 -5.65 -5.94
C VAL A 20 -6.00 -5.46 -5.70
N SER A 21 -6.44 -4.20 -5.60
CA SER A 21 -7.88 -3.85 -5.52
C SER A 21 -8.53 -3.64 -6.89
N LYS A 22 -7.72 -3.65 -7.96
CA LYS A 22 -8.13 -3.53 -9.36
C LYS A 22 -7.76 -4.81 -10.10
N ASP A 23 -8.29 -4.97 -11.32
CA ASP A 23 -7.97 -6.11 -12.17
C ASP A 23 -6.45 -6.31 -12.32
N MET A 24 -6.01 -7.58 -12.32
CA MET A 24 -4.60 -7.94 -12.41
C MET A 24 -3.90 -7.41 -13.68
N ASP A 25 -4.67 -7.10 -14.73
CA ASP A 25 -4.14 -6.51 -15.96
C ASP A 25 -3.67 -5.05 -15.78
N ILE A 26 -4.05 -4.39 -14.67
CA ILE A 26 -3.66 -3.01 -14.34
C ILE A 26 -2.41 -2.98 -13.45
N GLY A 27 -2.08 -4.08 -12.76
CA GLY A 27 -0.90 -4.17 -11.91
C GLY A 27 -0.77 -5.50 -11.18
N THR A 28 0.44 -5.80 -10.73
CA THR A 28 0.80 -7.09 -10.09
C THR A 28 0.81 -7.07 -8.56
N GLY A 29 0.53 -5.93 -7.93
CA GLY A 29 0.52 -5.82 -6.45
C GLY A 29 1.91 -5.92 -5.79
N LEU A 30 2.99 -5.71 -6.54
CA LEU A 30 4.36 -5.83 -6.03
C LEU A 30 5.00 -4.50 -5.59
N GLY A 31 4.41 -3.37 -5.96
CA GLY A 31 5.01 -2.05 -5.72
C GLY A 31 5.16 -1.73 -4.23
N LEU A 32 4.03 -1.72 -3.50
CA LEU A 32 4.02 -1.34 -2.09
C LEU A 32 4.67 -2.39 -1.18
N SER A 33 4.52 -3.67 -1.49
CA SER A 33 5.22 -4.76 -0.79
C SER A 33 6.75 -4.66 -0.96
N THR A 34 7.24 -4.26 -2.14
CA THR A 34 8.68 -4.01 -2.35
C THR A 34 9.18 -2.81 -1.53
N VAL A 35 8.45 -1.70 -1.53
CA VAL A 35 8.83 -0.51 -0.74
C VAL A 35 8.85 -0.83 0.75
N TYR A 36 7.85 -1.54 1.24
CA TYR A 36 7.79 -1.99 2.63
C TYR A 36 8.99 -2.88 2.99
N GLY A 37 9.32 -3.84 2.13
CA GLY A 37 10.51 -4.70 2.32
C GLY A 37 11.83 -3.93 2.34
N ILE A 38 12.01 -2.96 1.44
CA ILE A 38 13.20 -2.11 1.38
C ILE A 38 13.33 -1.25 2.63
N ALA A 39 12.23 -0.65 3.09
CA ALA A 39 12.21 0.17 4.29
C ALA A 39 12.60 -0.67 5.52
N GLN A 40 11.97 -1.84 5.69
CA GLN A 40 12.23 -2.73 6.82
C GLN A 40 13.68 -3.24 6.84
N GLN A 41 14.24 -3.61 5.68
CA GLN A 41 15.64 -4.03 5.56
C GLN A 41 16.65 -2.94 5.98
N ARG A 42 16.26 -1.67 5.87
CA ARG A 42 17.09 -0.53 6.28
C ARG A 42 16.79 -0.04 7.70
N GLY A 43 15.98 -0.77 8.46
CA GLY A 43 15.51 -0.36 9.79
C GLY A 43 14.53 0.83 9.76
N GLY A 44 13.98 1.14 8.58
CA GLY A 44 12.95 2.14 8.40
C GLY A 44 11.55 1.55 8.51
N TRP A 45 10.55 2.41 8.40
CA TRP A 45 9.14 2.04 8.53
C TRP A 45 8.29 2.81 7.50
N VAL A 46 7.19 2.20 7.07
CA VAL A 46 6.22 2.79 6.14
C VAL A 46 4.84 2.70 6.77
N GLU A 47 4.15 3.84 6.85
CA GLU A 47 2.76 3.94 7.31
C GLU A 47 1.84 4.26 6.14
N CYS A 48 0.67 3.64 6.11
CA CYS A 48 -0.46 4.16 5.37
C CYS A 48 -1.43 4.80 6.36
N ARG A 49 -1.75 6.09 6.21
CA ARG A 49 -2.71 6.82 7.06
C ARG A 49 -3.74 7.55 6.21
N GLU A 50 -5.00 7.40 6.57
CA GLU A 50 -6.10 8.17 6.01
C GLU A 50 -6.23 9.48 6.77
N SER A 51 -6.43 10.55 6.01
CA SER A 51 -6.80 11.83 6.56
C SER A 51 -8.30 11.91 6.37
N ALA A 52 -9.08 11.76 7.44
CA ALA A 52 -10.54 11.92 7.35
C ALA A 52 -10.82 13.22 6.58
N GLY A 53 -11.41 13.07 5.39
CA GLY A 53 -11.74 14.19 4.52
C GLY A 53 -12.50 15.22 5.33
N ARG A 54 -11.98 16.45 5.36
CA ARG A 54 -12.67 17.56 5.99
C ARG A 54 -13.76 18.08 5.06
#